data_AF-M8DU11-F1
#
_entry.id   AF-M8DU11-F1
#
_cell.length_a   1.000
_cell.length_b   1.000
_cell.length_c   1.000
_cell.angle_alpha   90.00
_cell.angle_beta   90.00
_cell.angle_gamma   90.00
#
_symmetry.space_group_name_H-M   'P 1'
#
loop_
_entity.id
_entity.type
_entity.pdbx_description
1 polymer ?
#
loop_
_entity_poly.entity_id
_entity_poly.type
_entity_poly.pdbx_seq_one_letter_code
_entity_poly.pdbx_strand_id
1 'polypeptide(L)'
;MGVKDCNYLEECDRYFEDVLSLSKNRGVLGYIELDVDEIEHMAGLISKELVKPDFNISEALTISVFLVWIGILYYQEGNFWTPVYKILRLPSQQPLWQRRLGEIFLKTVKKYGLIEFKDELRYIMPILAHGCVPNFYLNDYFLNVIFRMYKERQELELSIALDEVKHIVSTWRKEYQLYAARENKLRELDKKEKELQVAFEVLRNKDKLIELRELLKDLKRSPELKVLLSKPKGWLEEAREEREKLNTQLNEIRNLLEKKEIFEKEYKEIEDRIKELAYSFLSYWNNDLAEVILELPIDEIENNLTTYWNFKRRYRGLFGVLMRLFMPDKYYRMLNCGSRLKDELKKLPLKENLLENYSSETIRHIRELQELLHRYKDLVKEAGEEAAVTTYLDVSKGVLEDVERRLTEIEKEINLYEQNLKIVGKGDVEEGLKVLEEQRALRLEIKKLKRTLQANIL
;
A
#
# COMPACT_ATOMS: atom_id res chain seq x y z
N MET A 1 8.01 14.37 71.84
CA MET A 1 7.33 14.76 70.59
C MET A 1 7.97 13.93 69.50
N GLY A 2 7.19 13.13 68.78
CA GLY A 2 7.66 12.31 67.66
C GLY A 2 7.30 12.91 66.31
N VAL A 3 7.78 12.30 65.23
CA VAL A 3 7.49 12.75 63.85
C VAL A 3 5.98 12.77 63.56
N LYS A 4 5.22 11.82 64.12
CA LYS A 4 3.76 11.73 63.99
C LYS A 4 3.00 12.91 64.61
N ASP A 5 3.61 13.64 65.55
CA ASP A 5 3.00 14.80 66.22
C ASP A 5 3.14 16.09 65.40
N CYS A 6 3.89 16.07 64.30
CA CYS A 6 4.19 17.23 63.48
C CYS A 6 3.09 17.49 62.43
N ASN A 7 2.68 18.75 62.27
CA ASN A 7 1.63 19.17 61.33
C ASN A 7 2.17 19.80 60.04
N TYR A 8 3.42 20.25 60.05
CA TYR A 8 4.12 20.88 58.91
C TYR A 8 5.59 20.46 58.87
N LEU A 9 6.25 20.62 57.70
CA LEU A 9 7.62 20.14 57.50
C LEU A 9 8.63 20.78 58.45
N GLU A 10 8.44 22.05 58.81
CA GLU A 10 9.33 22.78 59.72
C GLU A 10 9.26 22.24 61.15
N GLU A 11 8.15 21.62 61.58
CA GLU A 11 8.07 20.89 62.86
C GLU A 11 8.88 19.60 62.82
N CYS A 12 8.76 18.83 61.73
CA CYS A 12 9.57 17.63 61.52
C CYS A 12 11.07 17.96 61.45
N ASP A 13 11.44 19.05 60.77
CA ASP A 13 12.83 19.49 60.65
C ASP A 13 13.42 19.81 62.03
N ARG A 14 12.71 20.56 62.88
CA ARG A 14 13.14 20.83 64.27
C ARG A 14 13.29 19.55 65.08
N TYR A 15 12.35 18.61 64.94
CA TYR A 15 12.46 17.31 65.60
C TYR A 15 13.74 16.57 65.17
N PHE A 16 14.02 16.49 63.87
CA PHE A 16 15.23 15.81 63.39
C PHE A 16 16.51 16.57 63.73
N GLU A 17 16.49 17.89 63.83
CA GLU A 17 17.61 18.69 64.34
C GLU A 17 17.94 18.32 65.79
N ASP A 18 16.93 18.23 66.65
CA ASP A 18 17.09 17.82 68.04
C ASP A 18 17.65 16.39 68.12
N VAL A 19 17.09 15.45 67.34
CA VAL A 19 17.55 14.05 67.27
C VAL A 19 19.02 13.97 66.82
N LEU A 20 19.41 14.72 65.78
CA LEU A 20 20.79 14.75 65.30
C LEU A 20 21.75 15.34 66.34
N SER A 21 21.34 16.38 67.06
CA SER A 21 22.16 17.03 68.09
C SER A 21 22.46 16.10 69.27
N LEU A 22 21.50 15.24 69.62
CA LEU A 22 21.59 14.27 70.71
C LEU A 22 22.27 12.96 70.30
N SER A 23 22.34 12.66 69.00
CA SER A 23 22.95 11.43 68.47
C SER A 23 24.48 11.43 68.66
N LYS A 24 25.04 10.26 69.01
CA LYS A 24 26.50 10.00 69.00
C LYS A 24 27.06 9.86 67.58
N ASN A 25 26.21 9.51 66.61
CA ASN A 25 26.57 9.26 65.21
C ASN A 25 26.11 10.42 64.31
N ARG A 26 26.59 11.63 64.61
CA ARG A 26 26.11 12.91 64.04
C ARG A 26 26.26 13.08 62.52
N GLY A 27 26.89 12.14 61.82
CA GLY A 27 27.27 12.29 60.43
C GLY A 27 26.39 11.57 59.39
N VAL A 28 25.51 10.66 59.82
CA VAL A 28 24.81 9.72 58.92
C VAL A 28 23.33 9.62 59.27
N LEU A 29 22.46 9.88 58.30
CA LEU A 29 21.00 9.98 58.53
C LEU A 29 20.32 8.64 58.74
N GLY A 30 20.85 7.54 58.18
CA GLY A 30 20.28 6.20 58.32
C GLY A 30 20.32 5.63 59.72
N TYR A 31 20.99 6.28 60.68
CA TYR A 31 20.92 5.92 62.10
C TYR A 31 19.69 6.49 62.82
N ILE A 32 18.92 7.35 62.16
CA ILE A 32 17.63 7.80 62.69
C ILE A 32 16.62 6.69 62.40
N GLU A 33 16.28 5.92 63.42
CA GLU A 33 15.29 4.84 63.33
C GLU A 33 13.89 5.42 63.09
N LEU A 34 13.20 4.90 62.07
CA LEU A 34 11.83 5.28 61.74
C LEU A 34 10.99 4.04 61.49
N ASP A 35 9.74 4.08 61.95
CA ASP A 35 8.72 3.09 61.59
C ASP A 35 8.04 3.43 60.25
N VAL A 36 7.28 2.47 59.72
CA VAL A 36 6.59 2.62 58.42
C VAL A 36 5.58 3.76 58.45
N ASP A 37 4.84 3.93 59.55
CA ASP A 37 3.83 4.97 59.68
C ASP A 37 4.47 6.37 59.75
N GLU A 38 5.65 6.50 60.37
CA GLU A 38 6.42 7.76 60.40
C GLU A 38 6.86 8.16 59.01
N ILE A 39 7.30 7.19 58.19
CA ILE A 39 7.68 7.41 56.80
C ILE A 39 6.47 7.83 55.97
N GLU A 40 5.31 7.19 56.16
CA GLU A 40 4.07 7.55 55.47
C GLU A 40 3.57 8.95 55.88
N HIS A 41 3.65 9.30 57.17
CA HIS A 41 3.29 10.62 57.68
C HIS A 41 4.18 11.71 57.06
N MET A 42 5.50 11.52 57.06
CA MET A 42 6.44 12.43 56.39
C MET A 42 6.14 12.54 54.90
N ALA A 43 5.90 11.43 54.20
CA ALA A 43 5.57 11.44 52.78
C ALA A 43 4.32 12.28 52.50
N GLY A 44 3.30 12.20 53.37
CA GLY A 44 2.09 13.01 53.30
C GLY A 44 2.37 14.51 53.43
N LEU A 45 3.21 14.92 54.39
CA LEU A 45 3.62 16.31 54.57
C LEU A 45 4.46 16.82 53.39
N ILE A 46 5.45 16.03 52.94
CA ILE A 46 6.31 16.37 51.79
C ILE A 46 5.45 16.56 50.53
N SER A 47 4.53 15.65 50.26
CA SER A 47 3.67 15.70 49.07
C SER A 47 2.78 16.95 49.05
N LYS A 48 2.23 17.36 50.21
CA LYS A 48 1.43 18.59 50.34
C LYS A 48 2.24 19.84 50.03
N GLU A 49 3.48 19.89 50.48
CA GLU A 49 4.36 21.03 50.23
C GLU A 49 4.84 21.10 48.78
N LEU A 50 5.20 19.96 48.16
CA LEU A 50 5.74 19.92 46.79
C LEU A 50 4.75 20.41 45.70
N VAL A 51 3.44 20.37 45.97
CA VAL A 51 2.38 20.80 45.03
C VAL A 51 2.17 22.33 45.07
N LYS A 52 2.68 23.02 46.09
CA LYS A 52 2.52 24.48 46.19
C LYS A 52 3.33 25.20 45.10
N PRO A 53 2.75 26.22 44.42
CA PRO A 53 3.44 26.96 43.36
C PRO A 53 4.71 27.67 43.85
N ASP A 54 4.72 28.09 45.13
CA ASP A 54 5.84 28.80 45.77
C ASP A 54 6.75 27.87 46.60
N PHE A 55 6.76 26.55 46.35
CA PHE A 55 7.63 25.63 47.07
C PHE A 55 9.12 25.98 46.84
N ASN A 56 9.70 26.77 47.74
CA ASN A 56 11.11 27.19 47.67
C ASN A 56 11.88 26.71 48.90
N ILE A 57 11.70 25.44 49.24
CA ILE A 57 12.50 24.78 50.26
C ILE A 57 13.86 24.47 49.65
N SER A 58 14.88 25.19 50.10
CA SER A 58 16.25 25.00 49.65
C SER A 58 16.99 23.94 50.46
N GLU A 59 16.59 23.74 51.73
CA GLU A 59 17.18 22.83 52.71
C GLU A 59 16.04 22.28 53.57
N ALA A 60 15.89 20.95 53.65
CA ALA A 60 14.92 20.31 54.53
C ALA A 60 15.45 18.96 55.00
N LEU A 61 15.55 18.81 56.32
CA LEU A 61 16.11 17.64 56.95
C LEU A 61 15.15 16.44 56.81
N THR A 62 13.85 16.69 56.97
CA THR A 62 12.76 15.73 56.78
C THR A 62 12.77 15.11 55.39
N ILE A 63 12.93 15.93 54.34
CA ILE A 63 13.04 15.43 52.96
C ILE A 63 14.29 14.54 52.82
N SER A 64 15.39 14.92 53.45
CA SER A 64 16.66 14.21 53.33
C SER A 64 16.63 12.87 54.08
N VAL A 65 16.04 12.84 55.27
CA VAL A 65 15.79 11.61 56.06
C VAL A 65 14.85 10.68 55.30
N PHE A 66 13.75 11.21 54.75
CA PHE A 66 12.83 10.46 53.91
C PHE A 66 13.54 9.80 52.73
N LEU A 67 14.34 10.55 51.96
CA LEU A 67 15.06 10.02 50.79
C LEU A 67 16.01 8.87 51.16
N VAL A 68 16.71 8.99 52.29
CA VAL A 68 17.60 7.93 52.81
C VAL A 68 16.80 6.67 53.14
N TRP A 69 15.66 6.81 53.84
CA TRP A 69 14.81 5.68 54.19
C TRP A 69 14.16 5.00 52.98
N ILE A 70 13.79 5.76 51.95
CA ILE A 70 13.36 5.16 50.68
C ILE A 70 14.50 4.37 50.03
N GLY A 71 15.73 4.87 50.12
CA GLY A 71 16.92 4.16 49.69
C GLY A 71 17.15 2.85 50.45
N ILE A 72 16.99 2.87 51.78
CA ILE A 72 17.12 1.67 52.62
C ILE A 72 16.06 0.63 52.24
N LEU A 73 14.79 1.03 52.16
CA LEU A 73 13.68 0.09 52.04
C LEU A 73 13.45 -0.41 50.61
N TYR A 74 13.61 0.44 49.61
CA TYR A 74 13.05 0.21 48.27
C TYR A 74 14.05 0.31 47.11
N TYR A 75 15.33 0.62 47.36
CA TYR A 75 16.33 0.65 46.30
C TYR A 75 16.53 -0.73 45.68
N GLN A 76 16.53 -0.81 44.34
CA GLN A 76 16.77 -2.05 43.59
C GLN A 76 17.64 -1.74 42.37
N GLU A 77 18.86 -2.30 42.31
CA GLU A 77 19.77 -2.30 41.13
C GLU A 77 19.70 -1.03 40.24
N GLY A 78 20.05 0.13 40.79
CA GLY A 78 20.07 1.40 40.06
C GLY A 78 18.72 2.16 40.01
N ASN A 79 17.61 1.52 40.38
CA ASN A 79 16.29 2.13 40.46
C ASN A 79 16.02 2.74 41.85
N PHE A 80 16.45 3.99 42.05
CA PHE A 80 16.19 4.75 43.28
C PHE A 80 14.93 5.62 43.21
N TRP A 81 14.72 6.32 42.10
CA TRP A 81 13.73 7.39 42.02
C TRP A 81 12.28 6.90 41.83
N THR A 82 12.07 5.73 41.21
CA THR A 82 10.73 5.20 40.99
C THR A 82 9.94 5.04 42.30
N PRO A 83 10.48 4.39 43.35
CA PRO A 83 9.84 4.35 44.67
C PRO A 83 9.53 5.74 45.25
N VAL A 84 10.45 6.69 45.14
CA VAL A 84 10.27 8.07 45.61
C VAL A 84 9.05 8.72 44.95
N TYR A 85 8.93 8.61 43.62
CA TYR A 85 7.80 9.18 42.89
C TYR A 85 6.47 8.53 43.28
N LYS A 86 6.46 7.21 43.45
CA LYS A 86 5.26 6.47 43.83
C LYS A 86 4.74 6.89 45.20
N ILE A 87 5.64 6.98 46.19
CA ILE A 87 5.28 7.30 47.59
C ILE A 87 4.85 8.76 47.72
N LEU A 88 5.55 9.68 47.04
CA LEU A 88 5.20 11.11 47.03
C LEU A 88 4.06 11.45 46.05
N ARG A 89 3.49 10.46 45.36
CA ARG A 89 2.44 10.62 44.34
C ARG A 89 2.79 11.66 43.26
N LEU A 90 4.07 11.72 42.89
CA LEU A 90 4.58 12.62 41.86
C LEU A 90 4.39 11.98 40.47
N PRO A 91 4.19 12.79 39.41
CA PRO A 91 4.20 12.28 38.05
C PRO A 91 5.54 11.57 37.76
N SER A 92 5.46 10.36 37.21
CA SER A 92 6.63 9.51 36.99
C SER A 92 7.64 10.11 36.00
N GLN A 93 8.93 9.84 36.22
CA GLN A 93 10.04 10.09 35.28
C GLN A 93 10.28 11.57 34.90
N GLN A 94 10.28 12.49 35.87
CA GLN A 94 10.71 13.87 35.61
C GLN A 94 12.13 14.13 36.15
N PRO A 95 13.13 14.41 35.28
CA PRO A 95 14.47 14.81 35.70
C PRO A 95 14.49 16.04 36.64
N LEU A 96 13.45 16.87 36.56
CA LEU A 96 13.25 18.04 37.41
C LEU A 96 13.12 17.66 38.90
N TRP A 97 12.33 16.63 39.23
CA TRP A 97 12.15 16.19 40.62
C TRP A 97 13.41 15.54 41.18
N GLN A 98 14.11 14.73 40.37
CA GLN A 98 15.41 14.17 40.73
C GLN A 98 16.40 15.29 41.08
N ARG A 99 16.51 16.32 40.23
CA ARG A 99 17.39 17.46 40.48
C ARG A 99 16.96 18.21 41.75
N ARG A 100 15.68 18.52 41.91
CA ARG A 100 15.19 19.33 43.03
C ARG A 100 15.40 18.63 44.37
N LEU A 101 14.95 17.38 44.50
CA LEU A 101 15.09 16.59 45.73
C LEU A 101 16.56 16.25 46.02
N GLY A 102 17.34 15.94 44.97
CA GLY A 102 18.78 15.71 45.10
C GLY A 102 19.56 16.94 45.56
N GLU A 103 19.24 18.14 45.05
CA GLU A 103 19.87 19.38 45.52
C GLU A 103 19.48 19.73 46.96
N ILE A 104 18.22 19.50 47.36
CA ILE A 104 17.79 19.66 48.76
C ILE A 104 18.64 18.79 49.66
N PHE A 105 18.81 17.50 49.31
CA PHE A 105 19.65 16.57 50.07
C PHE A 105 21.09 17.07 50.21
N LEU A 106 21.74 17.46 49.11
CA LEU A 106 23.12 17.94 49.13
C LEU A 106 23.30 19.22 49.95
N LYS A 107 22.32 20.13 49.92
CA LYS A 107 22.34 21.35 50.74
C LYS A 107 22.12 21.04 52.21
N THR A 108 21.20 20.14 52.54
CA THR A 108 20.98 19.65 53.92
C THR A 108 22.26 19.05 54.49
N VAL A 109 22.95 18.17 53.74
CA VAL A 109 24.23 17.57 54.15
C VAL A 109 25.24 18.65 54.55
N LYS A 110 25.36 19.71 53.75
CA LYS A 110 26.26 20.84 54.04
C LYS A 110 25.83 21.65 55.25
N LYS A 111 24.54 22.01 55.33
CA LYS A 111 23.98 22.85 56.40
C LYS A 111 24.21 22.23 57.79
N TYR A 112 23.99 20.92 57.91
CA TYR A 112 24.09 20.21 59.19
C TYR A 112 25.45 19.54 59.43
N GLY A 113 26.45 19.75 58.54
CA GLY A 113 27.78 19.18 58.70
C GLY A 113 27.81 17.65 58.66
N LEU A 114 26.93 17.04 57.86
CA LEU A 114 26.88 15.58 57.69
C LEU A 114 28.04 15.10 56.79
N ILE A 115 28.31 13.79 56.77
CA ILE A 115 29.42 13.24 55.98
C ILE A 115 29.15 13.41 54.48
N GLU A 116 30.05 14.09 53.76
CA GLU A 116 29.94 14.21 52.31
C GLU A 116 30.49 12.95 51.59
N PHE A 117 29.59 12.19 50.98
CA PHE A 117 29.95 11.12 50.04
C PHE A 117 29.97 11.67 48.61
N LYS A 118 30.99 11.34 47.82
CA LYS A 118 31.15 11.77 46.42
C LYS A 118 31.30 10.56 45.52
N ASP A 119 30.58 10.56 44.40
CA ASP A 119 30.56 9.48 43.42
C ASP A 119 30.09 10.00 42.04
N GLU A 120 30.17 9.16 41.00
CA GLU A 120 29.73 9.47 39.64
C GLU A 120 28.21 9.72 39.57
N LEU A 121 27.40 8.99 40.35
CA LEU A 121 25.96 9.22 40.46
C LEU A 121 25.66 10.30 41.50
N ARG A 122 25.86 11.55 41.10
CA ARG A 122 25.81 12.79 41.92
C ARG A 122 24.77 12.85 43.03
N TYR A 123 23.57 12.33 42.83
CA TYR A 123 22.48 12.40 43.82
C TYR A 123 22.22 11.07 44.52
N ILE A 124 22.25 9.95 43.77
CA ILE A 124 21.79 8.65 44.29
C ILE A 124 22.81 8.08 45.29
N MET A 125 24.09 8.04 44.93
CA MET A 125 25.10 7.43 45.80
C MET A 125 25.28 8.15 47.13
N PRO A 126 25.28 9.50 47.19
CA PRO A 126 25.30 10.18 48.48
C PRO A 126 24.11 9.79 49.36
N ILE A 127 22.89 9.76 48.81
CA ILE A 127 21.70 9.38 49.56
C ILE A 127 21.83 7.94 50.10
N LEU A 128 22.18 6.99 49.24
CA LEU A 128 22.31 5.58 49.67
C LEU A 128 23.44 5.38 50.68
N ALA A 129 24.55 6.10 50.55
CA ALA A 129 25.67 6.01 51.48
C ALA A 129 25.27 6.47 52.89
N HIS A 130 24.36 7.45 53.01
CA HIS A 130 23.78 7.82 54.30
C HIS A 130 22.82 6.75 54.86
N GLY A 131 22.34 5.81 54.05
CA GLY A 131 21.52 4.66 54.46
C GLY A 131 22.32 3.37 54.71
N CYS A 132 23.64 3.40 54.55
CA CYS A 132 24.54 2.25 54.67
C CYS A 132 24.22 1.14 53.66
N VAL A 133 23.43 0.13 54.05
CA VAL A 133 23.14 -1.07 53.26
C VAL A 133 21.65 -1.12 52.95
N PRO A 134 21.24 -0.96 51.68
CA PRO A 134 19.85 -1.16 51.28
C PRO A 134 19.37 -2.59 51.57
N ASN A 135 18.09 -2.75 51.91
CA ASN A 135 17.45 -4.04 52.17
C ASN A 135 17.63 -5.04 51.02
N PHE A 136 17.63 -4.54 49.78
CA PHE A 136 17.87 -5.36 48.59
C PHE A 136 19.22 -6.10 48.63
N TYR A 137 20.26 -5.46 49.18
CA TYR A 137 21.59 -6.07 49.33
C TYR A 137 21.84 -6.67 50.72
N LEU A 138 20.87 -6.61 51.64
CA LEU A 138 21.11 -6.99 53.03
C LEU A 138 21.49 -8.47 53.17
N ASN A 139 20.78 -9.35 52.47
CA ASN A 139 21.08 -10.79 52.47
C ASN A 139 22.47 -11.08 51.89
N ASP A 140 22.81 -10.43 50.78
CA ASP A 140 24.10 -10.59 50.12
C ASP A 140 25.24 -10.07 51.00
N TYR A 141 25.08 -8.86 51.56
CA TYR A 141 26.02 -8.27 52.50
C TYR A 141 26.21 -9.17 53.73
N PHE A 142 25.13 -9.70 54.29
CA PHE A 142 25.24 -10.62 55.43
C PHE A 142 25.99 -11.89 55.06
N LEU A 143 25.63 -12.58 53.97
CA LEU A 143 26.25 -13.86 53.61
C LEU A 143 27.69 -13.70 53.13
N ASN A 144 27.94 -12.76 52.23
CA ASN A 144 29.19 -12.65 51.49
C ASN A 144 30.21 -11.72 52.14
N VAL A 145 29.78 -10.81 53.01
CA VAL A 145 30.69 -9.90 53.75
C VAL A 145 30.78 -10.31 55.22
N ILE A 146 29.67 -10.25 55.96
CA ILE A 146 29.69 -10.43 57.42
C ILE A 146 29.94 -11.89 57.82
N PHE A 147 29.12 -12.82 57.33
CA PHE A 147 29.21 -14.23 57.66
C PHE A 147 30.50 -14.86 57.14
N ARG A 148 30.93 -14.49 55.93
CA ARG A 148 32.23 -14.89 55.40
C ARG A 148 33.38 -14.44 56.29
N MET A 149 33.41 -13.15 56.66
CA MET A 149 34.44 -12.62 57.56
C MET A 149 34.42 -13.34 58.91
N TYR A 150 33.23 -13.58 59.48
CA TYR A 150 33.09 -14.33 60.73
C TYR A 150 33.64 -15.75 60.61
N LYS A 151 33.25 -16.48 59.55
CA LYS A 151 33.67 -17.86 59.32
C LYS A 151 35.19 -17.97 59.15
N GLU A 152 35.80 -17.14 58.31
CA GLU A 152 37.25 -17.11 58.10
C GLU A 152 38.02 -16.86 59.41
N ARG A 153 37.48 -16.02 60.30
CA ARG A 153 38.09 -15.72 61.59
C ARG A 153 37.89 -16.83 62.62
N GLN A 154 36.70 -17.43 62.65
CA GLN A 154 36.41 -18.56 63.51
C GLN A 154 37.28 -19.77 63.17
N GLU A 155 37.50 -20.06 61.88
CA GLU A 155 38.38 -21.14 61.40
C GLU A 155 39.85 -20.94 61.83
N LEU A 156 40.26 -19.70 62.05
CA LEU A 156 41.61 -19.33 62.52
C LEU A 156 41.70 -19.11 64.03
N GLU A 157 40.61 -19.38 64.78
CA GLU A 157 40.50 -19.14 66.23
C GLU A 157 40.80 -17.68 66.65
N LEU A 158 40.50 -16.71 65.77
CA LEU A 158 40.73 -15.28 66.00
C LEU A 158 39.45 -14.57 66.48
N SER A 159 39.59 -13.66 67.45
CA SER A 159 38.50 -12.78 67.88
C SER A 159 38.29 -11.63 66.89
N ILE A 160 37.04 -11.25 66.61
CA ILE A 160 36.73 -10.12 65.73
C ILE A 160 36.84 -8.80 66.52
N ALA A 161 37.93 -8.06 66.30
CA ALA A 161 38.14 -6.74 66.88
C ALA A 161 37.88 -5.60 65.87
N LEU A 162 37.43 -4.44 66.35
CA LEU A 162 37.07 -3.31 65.49
C LEU A 162 38.24 -2.82 64.60
N ASP A 163 39.44 -2.74 65.14
CA ASP A 163 40.61 -2.23 64.40
C ASP A 163 41.08 -3.20 63.31
N GLU A 164 40.89 -4.50 63.54
CA GLU A 164 41.13 -5.52 62.53
C GLU A 164 40.10 -5.42 61.39
N VAL A 165 38.81 -5.28 61.70
CA VAL A 165 37.77 -5.08 60.68
C VAL A 165 38.06 -3.82 59.84
N LYS A 166 38.50 -2.73 60.47
CA LYS A 166 38.95 -1.52 59.74
C LYS A 166 40.11 -1.82 58.79
N HIS A 167 41.08 -2.64 59.20
CA HIS A 167 42.20 -3.03 58.35
C HIS A 167 41.75 -3.89 57.16
N ILE A 168 40.88 -4.88 57.39
CA ILE A 168 40.30 -5.72 56.32
C ILE A 168 39.58 -4.83 55.29
N VAL A 169 38.66 -3.97 55.74
CA VAL A 169 37.90 -3.08 54.86
C VAL A 169 38.81 -2.10 54.11
N SER A 170 39.87 -1.59 54.76
CA SER A 170 40.86 -0.74 54.10
C SER A 170 41.58 -1.48 52.97
N THR A 171 41.90 -2.76 53.17
CA THR A 171 42.54 -3.61 52.17
C THR A 171 41.61 -3.85 50.99
N TRP A 172 40.36 -4.25 51.24
CA TRP A 172 39.35 -4.42 50.18
C TRP A 172 39.13 -3.16 49.35
N ARG A 173 39.13 -1.97 49.98
CA ARG A 173 39.02 -0.70 49.25
C ARG A 173 40.20 -0.47 48.30
N LYS A 174 41.43 -0.77 48.73
CA LYS A 174 42.62 -0.67 47.88
C LYS A 174 42.57 -1.66 46.72
N GLU A 175 42.19 -2.91 46.99
CA GLU A 175 42.05 -3.94 45.97
C GLU A 175 40.98 -3.58 44.93
N TYR A 176 39.83 -3.08 45.38
CA TYR A 176 38.76 -2.62 44.50
C TYR A 176 39.22 -1.46 43.60
N GLN A 177 39.96 -0.49 44.14
CA GLN A 177 40.52 0.60 43.33
C GLN A 177 41.45 0.09 42.22
N LEU A 178 42.31 -0.89 42.54
CA LEU A 178 43.18 -1.53 41.56
C LEU A 178 42.37 -2.30 40.50
N TYR A 179 41.34 -3.02 40.91
CA TYR A 179 40.43 -3.73 40.02
C TYR A 179 39.72 -2.76 39.06
N ALA A 180 39.10 -1.69 39.59
CA ALA A 180 38.41 -0.68 38.80
C ALA A 180 39.34 0.03 37.80
N ALA A 181 40.59 0.31 38.20
CA ALA A 181 41.60 0.87 37.30
C ALA A 181 41.95 -0.09 36.15
N ARG A 182 42.09 -1.39 36.44
CA ARG A 182 42.34 -2.43 35.42
C ARG A 182 41.14 -2.60 34.48
N GLU A 183 39.93 -2.60 35.00
CA GLU A 183 38.70 -2.72 34.21
C GLU A 183 38.54 -1.51 33.26
N ASN A 184 38.80 -0.30 33.75
CA ASN A 184 38.86 0.90 32.91
C ASN A 184 39.90 0.74 31.81
N LYS A 185 41.09 0.21 32.14
CA LYS A 185 42.13 -0.01 31.14
C LYS A 185 41.71 -1.02 30.07
N LEU A 186 41.03 -2.09 30.47
CA LEU A 186 40.50 -3.10 29.56
C LEU A 186 39.48 -2.47 28.60
N ARG A 187 38.54 -1.66 29.12
CA ARG A 187 37.57 -0.91 28.27
C ARG A 187 38.25 0.00 27.25
N GLU A 188 39.32 0.69 27.63
CA GLU A 188 40.09 1.51 26.70
C GLU A 188 40.76 0.69 25.60
N LEU A 189 41.33 -0.47 25.96
CA LEU A 189 42.01 -1.36 25.03
C LEU A 189 41.01 -1.98 24.05
N ASP A 190 39.85 -2.44 24.52
CA ASP A 190 38.78 -2.97 23.66
C ASP A 190 38.31 -1.92 22.64
N LYS A 191 38.20 -0.66 23.07
CA LYS A 191 37.87 0.44 22.16
C LYS A 191 38.94 0.61 21.08
N LYS A 192 40.22 0.62 21.47
CA LYS A 192 41.34 0.72 20.52
C LYS A 192 41.42 -0.46 19.57
N GLU A 193 41.16 -1.67 20.05
CA GLU A 193 41.13 -2.87 19.22
C GLU A 193 40.06 -2.75 18.14
N LYS A 194 38.83 -2.32 18.51
CA LYS A 194 37.75 -2.09 17.53
C LYS A 194 38.13 -1.02 16.50
N GLU A 195 38.76 0.07 16.92
CA GLU A 195 39.24 1.12 16.01
C GLU A 195 40.30 0.57 15.03
N LEU A 196 41.22 -0.26 15.51
CA LEU A 196 42.24 -0.90 14.69
C LEU A 196 41.66 -1.95 13.74
N GLN A 197 40.65 -2.72 14.15
CA GLN A 197 39.95 -3.68 13.29
C GLN A 197 39.31 -2.95 12.10
N VAL A 198 38.61 -1.83 12.34
CA VAL A 198 38.03 -1.01 11.27
C VAL A 198 39.13 -0.48 10.34
N ALA A 199 40.22 0.05 10.88
CA ALA A 199 41.33 0.54 10.07
C ALA A 199 41.95 -0.57 9.21
N PHE A 200 42.10 -1.77 9.77
CA PHE A 200 42.61 -2.94 9.06
C PHE A 200 41.68 -3.37 7.92
N GLU A 201 40.36 -3.39 8.13
CA GLU A 201 39.39 -3.69 7.08
C GLU A 201 39.42 -2.70 5.92
N VAL A 202 39.56 -1.40 6.25
CA VAL A 202 39.71 -0.33 5.25
C VAL A 202 40.98 -0.52 4.44
N LEU A 203 42.12 -0.82 5.09
CA LEU A 203 43.39 -1.07 4.41
C LEU A 203 43.31 -2.31 3.52
N ARG A 204 42.74 -3.42 4.02
CA ARG A 204 42.57 -4.67 3.27
C ARG A 204 41.72 -4.48 2.01
N ASN A 205 40.75 -3.57 2.04
CA ASN A 205 39.87 -3.28 0.91
C ASN A 205 40.20 -1.97 0.19
N LYS A 206 41.38 -1.39 0.42
CA LYS A 206 41.77 -0.05 -0.08
C LYS A 206 41.52 0.12 -1.57
N ASP A 207 42.01 -0.81 -2.40
CA ASP A 207 41.92 -0.68 -3.86
C ASP A 207 40.47 -0.76 -4.34
N LYS A 208 39.67 -1.68 -3.78
CA LYS A 208 38.23 -1.79 -4.05
C LYS A 208 37.46 -0.54 -3.59
N LEU A 209 37.87 0.09 -2.49
CA LEU A 209 37.27 1.34 -2.01
C LEU A 209 37.63 2.53 -2.90
N ILE A 210 38.85 2.57 -3.44
CA ILE A 210 39.28 3.56 -4.44
C ILE A 210 38.45 3.37 -5.72
N GLU A 211 38.35 2.16 -6.24
CA GLU A 211 37.52 1.81 -7.40
C GLU A 211 36.06 2.22 -7.17
N LEU A 212 35.48 1.85 -6.02
CA LEU A 212 34.11 2.25 -5.66
C LEU A 212 33.95 3.78 -5.66
N ARG A 213 34.96 4.51 -5.17
CA ARG A 213 34.92 5.97 -5.12
C ARG A 213 34.92 6.58 -6.53
N GLU A 214 35.73 6.04 -7.44
CA GLU A 214 35.74 6.49 -8.84
C GLU A 214 34.40 6.20 -9.52
N LEU A 215 33.88 4.96 -9.40
CA LEU A 215 32.56 4.61 -9.95
C LEU A 215 31.42 5.50 -9.38
N LEU A 216 31.52 5.89 -8.11
CA LEU A 216 30.53 6.78 -7.48
C LEU A 216 30.60 8.22 -8.01
N LYS A 217 31.75 8.70 -8.52
CA LYS A 217 31.87 10.03 -9.15
C LYS A 217 31.15 10.07 -10.49
N ASP A 218 31.19 8.97 -11.23
CA ASP A 218 30.58 8.88 -12.57
C ASP A 218 29.05 8.68 -12.53
N LEU A 219 28.47 8.50 -11.33
CA LEU A 219 27.03 8.46 -11.16
C LEU A 219 26.40 9.83 -11.42
N LYS A 220 25.65 9.93 -12.51
CA LYS A 220 24.83 11.09 -12.80
C LYS A 220 23.59 11.07 -11.90
N ARG A 221 23.23 12.24 -11.37
CA ARG A 221 22.02 12.44 -10.55
C ARG A 221 21.15 13.48 -11.21
N SER A 222 20.10 13.04 -11.88
CA SER A 222 19.04 13.91 -12.39
C SER A 222 17.68 13.27 -12.11
N PRO A 223 16.62 14.08 -11.92
CA PRO A 223 15.27 13.55 -11.70
C PRO A 223 14.78 12.74 -12.91
N GLU A 224 15.15 13.12 -14.14
CA GLU A 224 14.80 12.43 -15.38
C GLU A 224 15.44 11.04 -15.41
N LEU A 225 16.74 10.95 -15.10
CA LEU A 225 17.46 9.69 -15.05
C LEU A 225 16.88 8.76 -13.98
N LYS A 226 16.37 9.29 -12.86
CA LYS A 226 15.68 8.49 -11.84
C LYS A 226 14.40 7.85 -12.39
N VAL A 227 13.62 8.59 -13.17
CA VAL A 227 12.41 8.07 -13.84
C VAL A 227 12.79 6.99 -14.84
N LEU A 228 13.80 7.23 -15.69
CA LEU A 228 14.27 6.26 -16.69
C LEU A 228 14.78 4.95 -16.05
N LEU A 229 15.54 5.06 -14.96
CA LEU A 229 16.10 3.92 -14.22
C LEU A 229 15.04 3.11 -13.46
N SER A 230 13.83 3.65 -13.26
CA SER A 230 12.73 2.92 -12.61
C SER A 230 12.13 1.84 -13.50
N LYS A 231 12.26 1.99 -14.82
CA LYS A 231 11.78 1.03 -15.82
C LYS A 231 12.89 0.02 -16.17
N PRO A 232 12.54 -1.23 -16.52
CA PRO A 232 13.51 -2.25 -16.89
C PRO A 232 14.23 -1.93 -18.20
N LYS A 233 15.31 -2.67 -18.47
CA LYS A 233 16.00 -2.62 -19.77
C LYS A 233 15.08 -3.21 -20.84
N GLY A 234 15.01 -2.55 -22.00
CA GLY A 234 14.12 -2.95 -23.10
C GLY A 234 12.70 -2.38 -23.03
N TRP A 235 12.32 -1.71 -21.94
CA TRP A 235 10.94 -1.23 -21.74
C TRP A 235 10.41 -0.34 -22.87
N LEU A 236 11.23 0.52 -23.47
CA LEU A 236 10.79 1.41 -24.56
C LEU A 236 10.34 0.63 -25.79
N GLU A 237 11.05 -0.45 -26.14
CA GLU A 237 10.71 -1.27 -27.31
C GLU A 237 9.49 -2.15 -27.02
N GLU A 238 9.42 -2.73 -25.81
CA GLU A 238 8.23 -3.46 -25.36
C GLU A 238 6.97 -2.58 -25.39
N ALA A 239 7.08 -1.33 -24.93
CA ALA A 239 5.98 -0.37 -24.94
C ALA A 239 5.57 0.03 -26.38
N ARG A 240 6.54 0.19 -27.28
CA ARG A 240 6.26 0.46 -28.71
C ARG A 240 5.56 -0.72 -29.38
N GLU A 241 5.99 -1.95 -29.10
CA GLU A 241 5.32 -3.15 -29.60
C GLU A 241 3.88 -3.26 -29.08
N GLU A 242 3.64 -2.97 -27.80
CA GLU A 242 2.30 -2.93 -27.21
C GLU A 242 1.43 -1.86 -27.89
N ARG A 243 1.98 -0.65 -28.14
CA ARG A 243 1.30 0.42 -28.89
C ARG A 243 0.89 -0.03 -30.29
N GLU A 244 1.78 -0.66 -31.05
CA GLU A 244 1.47 -1.15 -32.40
C GLU A 244 0.38 -2.23 -32.40
N LYS A 245 0.41 -3.15 -31.41
CA LYS A 245 -0.64 -4.15 -31.24
C LYS A 245 -2.00 -3.51 -30.93
N LEU A 246 -2.03 -2.55 -30.01
CA LEU A 246 -3.26 -1.83 -29.67
C LEU A 246 -3.80 -1.02 -30.85
N ASN A 247 -2.94 -0.36 -31.64
CA ASN A 247 -3.33 0.33 -32.86
C ASN A 247 -3.93 -0.63 -33.91
N THR A 248 -3.34 -1.81 -34.05
CA THR A 248 -3.85 -2.84 -34.98
C THR A 248 -5.22 -3.31 -34.55
N GLN A 249 -5.39 -3.65 -33.27
CA GLN A 249 -6.68 -4.05 -32.69
C GLN A 249 -7.74 -2.96 -32.84
N LEU A 250 -7.36 -1.69 -32.63
CA LEU A 250 -8.26 -0.56 -32.75
C LEU A 250 -8.71 -0.34 -34.21
N ASN A 251 -7.80 -0.49 -35.17
CA ASN A 251 -8.15 -0.43 -36.60
C ASN A 251 -9.08 -1.59 -37.01
N GLU A 252 -8.84 -2.80 -36.52
CA GLU A 252 -9.72 -3.95 -36.75
C GLU A 252 -11.13 -3.69 -36.21
N ILE A 253 -11.24 -3.20 -34.97
CA ILE A 253 -12.53 -2.86 -34.36
C ILE A 253 -13.24 -1.75 -35.15
N ARG A 254 -12.52 -0.70 -35.58
CA ARG A 254 -13.10 0.40 -36.37
C ARG A 254 -13.64 -0.08 -37.72
N ASN A 255 -12.86 -0.89 -38.43
CA ASN A 255 -13.29 -1.47 -39.71
C ASN A 255 -14.56 -2.32 -39.55
N LEU A 256 -14.67 -3.08 -38.45
CA LEU A 256 -15.87 -3.86 -38.15
C LEU A 256 -17.08 -2.97 -37.85
N LEU A 257 -16.89 -1.88 -37.10
CA LEU A 257 -17.96 -0.92 -36.81
C LEU A 257 -18.45 -0.20 -38.06
N GLU A 258 -17.55 0.24 -38.94
CA GLU A 258 -17.92 0.88 -40.22
C GLU A 258 -18.70 -0.07 -41.12
N LYS A 259 -18.25 -1.33 -41.26
CA LYS A 259 -18.98 -2.36 -42.00
C LYS A 259 -20.38 -2.59 -41.45
N LYS A 260 -20.52 -2.69 -40.12
CA LYS A 260 -21.82 -2.85 -39.47
C LYS A 260 -22.76 -1.68 -39.80
N GLU A 261 -22.27 -0.44 -39.78
CA GLU A 261 -23.08 0.73 -40.11
C GLU A 261 -23.53 0.72 -41.58
N ILE A 262 -22.68 0.25 -42.50
CA ILE A 262 -23.03 0.07 -43.92
C ILE A 262 -24.15 -0.96 -44.05
N PHE A 263 -23.98 -2.15 -43.45
CA PHE A 263 -25.02 -3.18 -43.48
C PHE A 263 -26.33 -2.69 -42.87
N GLU A 264 -26.32 -2.04 -41.71
CA GLU A 264 -27.53 -1.50 -41.07
C GLU A 264 -28.27 -0.51 -41.98
N LYS A 265 -27.54 0.33 -42.74
CA LYS A 265 -28.14 1.25 -43.72
C LYS A 265 -28.75 0.50 -44.90
N GLU A 266 -28.02 -0.44 -45.48
CA GLU A 266 -28.49 -1.25 -46.62
C GLU A 266 -29.71 -2.10 -46.26
N TYR A 267 -29.71 -2.71 -45.07
CA TYR A 267 -30.87 -3.44 -44.54
C TYR A 267 -32.10 -2.55 -44.47
N LYS A 268 -31.94 -1.37 -43.88
CA LYS A 268 -33.05 -0.43 -43.70
C LYS A 268 -33.59 0.04 -45.04
N GLU A 269 -32.71 0.36 -46.00
CA GLU A 269 -33.14 0.80 -47.34
C GLU A 269 -33.93 -0.31 -48.08
N ILE A 270 -33.46 -1.55 -48.02
CA ILE A 270 -34.16 -2.67 -48.66
C ILE A 270 -35.47 -2.99 -47.95
N GLU A 271 -35.49 -2.97 -46.61
CA GLU A 271 -36.71 -3.18 -45.84
C GLU A 271 -37.77 -2.12 -46.14
N ASP A 272 -37.36 -0.85 -46.25
CA ASP A 272 -38.24 0.26 -46.62
C ASP A 272 -38.78 0.07 -48.05
N ARG A 273 -37.92 -0.29 -49.02
CA ARG A 273 -38.33 -0.57 -50.41
C ARG A 273 -39.28 -1.77 -50.52
N ILE A 274 -39.03 -2.84 -49.76
CA ILE A 274 -39.93 -4.00 -49.68
C ILE A 274 -41.29 -3.56 -49.19
N LYS A 275 -41.35 -2.78 -48.10
CA LYS A 275 -42.62 -2.27 -47.55
C LYS A 275 -43.34 -1.38 -48.57
N GLU A 276 -42.66 -0.40 -49.16
CA GLU A 276 -43.24 0.51 -50.15
C GLU A 276 -43.82 -0.26 -51.35
N LEU A 277 -43.05 -1.19 -51.92
CA LEU A 277 -43.46 -1.98 -53.07
C LEU A 277 -44.58 -2.95 -52.71
N ALA A 278 -44.50 -3.65 -51.58
CA ALA A 278 -45.53 -4.56 -51.10
C ALA A 278 -46.86 -3.82 -50.90
N TYR A 279 -46.85 -2.67 -50.22
CA TYR A 279 -48.06 -1.86 -50.02
C TYR A 279 -48.62 -1.24 -51.30
N SER A 280 -47.88 -1.23 -52.42
CA SER A 280 -48.41 -0.73 -53.69
C SER A 280 -49.52 -1.64 -54.24
N PHE A 281 -49.43 -2.97 -54.05
CA PHE A 281 -50.35 -3.95 -54.63
C PHE A 281 -50.97 -4.95 -53.62
N LEU A 282 -50.38 -5.14 -52.44
CA LEU A 282 -50.94 -5.93 -51.34
C LEU A 282 -51.81 -5.07 -50.42
N SER A 283 -52.80 -5.68 -49.76
CA SER A 283 -53.64 -5.05 -48.75
C SER A 283 -52.93 -4.95 -47.39
N TYR A 284 -52.01 -5.87 -47.11
CA TYR A 284 -51.10 -5.81 -45.97
C TYR A 284 -49.78 -6.50 -46.31
N TRP A 285 -48.74 -6.16 -45.55
CA TRP A 285 -47.43 -6.78 -45.60
C TRP A 285 -47.06 -7.31 -44.22
N ASN A 286 -46.53 -8.54 -44.15
CA ASN A 286 -45.89 -9.11 -42.98
C ASN A 286 -44.77 -10.07 -43.43
N ASN A 287 -43.89 -10.47 -42.51
CA ASN A 287 -42.74 -11.31 -42.84
C ASN A 287 -43.15 -12.72 -43.26
N ASP A 288 -44.30 -13.23 -42.83
CA ASP A 288 -44.78 -14.57 -43.20
C ASP A 288 -45.11 -14.68 -44.70
N LEU A 289 -45.43 -13.56 -45.36
CA LEU A 289 -45.67 -13.52 -46.80
C LEU A 289 -44.38 -13.57 -47.63
N ALA A 290 -43.21 -13.35 -47.03
CA ALA A 290 -41.93 -13.35 -47.74
C ALA A 290 -41.63 -14.71 -48.38
N GLU A 291 -41.76 -15.80 -47.62
CA GLU A 291 -41.55 -17.16 -48.15
C GLU A 291 -42.56 -17.52 -49.24
N VAL A 292 -43.83 -17.14 -49.02
CA VAL A 292 -44.91 -17.38 -50.00
C VAL A 292 -44.59 -16.70 -51.33
N ILE A 293 -44.09 -15.46 -51.30
CA ILE A 293 -43.73 -14.71 -52.50
C ILE A 293 -42.48 -15.31 -53.16
N LEU A 294 -41.47 -15.72 -52.40
CA LEU A 294 -40.25 -16.35 -52.93
C LEU A 294 -40.54 -17.68 -53.67
N GLU A 295 -41.54 -18.44 -53.24
CA GLU A 295 -41.91 -19.73 -53.84
C GLU A 295 -42.82 -19.63 -55.09
N LEU A 296 -43.29 -18.43 -55.45
CA LEU A 296 -44.16 -18.26 -56.62
C LEU A 296 -43.41 -18.49 -57.95
N PRO A 297 -43.92 -19.34 -58.85
CA PRO A 297 -43.33 -19.57 -60.17
C PRO A 297 -43.65 -18.40 -61.11
N ILE A 298 -42.99 -17.25 -60.92
CA ILE A 298 -43.30 -15.99 -61.60
C ILE A 298 -43.24 -16.08 -63.12
N ASP A 299 -42.32 -16.90 -63.66
CA ASP A 299 -42.19 -17.12 -65.09
C ASP A 299 -43.38 -17.93 -65.65
N GLU A 300 -43.91 -18.89 -64.88
CA GLU A 300 -45.12 -19.63 -65.26
C GLU A 300 -46.35 -18.71 -65.19
N ILE A 301 -46.44 -17.86 -64.16
CA ILE A 301 -47.48 -16.85 -63.99
C ILE A 301 -47.47 -15.86 -65.18
N GLU A 302 -46.31 -15.33 -65.56
CA GLU A 302 -46.18 -14.38 -66.66
C GLU A 302 -46.54 -15.01 -68.02
N ASN A 303 -46.11 -16.24 -68.26
CA ASN A 303 -46.46 -17.00 -69.47
C ASN A 303 -47.97 -17.31 -69.52
N ASN A 304 -48.57 -17.69 -68.39
CA ASN A 304 -50.01 -17.91 -68.26
C ASN A 304 -50.79 -16.62 -68.50
N LEU A 305 -50.33 -15.48 -67.98
CA LEU A 305 -50.93 -14.16 -68.15
C LEU A 305 -50.90 -13.71 -69.62
N THR A 306 -49.74 -13.85 -70.26
CA THR A 306 -49.54 -13.53 -71.68
C THR A 306 -50.43 -14.39 -72.58
N THR A 307 -50.47 -15.70 -72.30
CA THR A 307 -51.31 -16.66 -73.02
C THR A 307 -52.80 -16.35 -72.83
N TYR A 308 -53.21 -16.07 -71.59
CA TYR A 308 -54.58 -15.70 -71.25
C TYR A 308 -55.04 -14.43 -71.98
N TRP A 309 -54.26 -13.34 -71.95
CA TRP A 309 -54.63 -12.09 -72.61
C TRP A 309 -54.62 -12.17 -74.15
N ASN A 310 -53.63 -12.86 -74.73
CA ASN A 310 -53.54 -13.07 -76.18
C ASN A 310 -54.77 -13.78 -76.74
N PHE A 311 -55.31 -14.75 -75.98
CA PHE A 311 -56.51 -15.47 -76.36
C PHE A 311 -57.80 -14.75 -75.94
N LYS A 312 -57.86 -14.15 -74.74
CA LYS A 312 -59.03 -13.40 -74.24
C LYS A 312 -59.46 -12.30 -75.20
N ARG A 313 -58.50 -11.59 -75.81
CA ARG A 313 -58.77 -10.58 -76.83
C ARG A 313 -59.40 -11.17 -78.11
N ARG A 314 -58.99 -12.37 -78.51
CA ARG A 314 -59.49 -13.08 -79.71
C ARG A 314 -60.85 -13.75 -79.50
N TYR A 315 -61.19 -14.11 -78.27
CA TYR A 315 -62.45 -14.79 -77.92
C TYR A 315 -63.55 -13.86 -77.36
N ARG A 316 -63.40 -12.54 -77.54
CA ARG A 316 -64.35 -11.48 -77.12
C ARG A 316 -65.27 -11.07 -78.29
N GLY A 317 -66.55 -10.82 -78.02
CA GLY A 317 -67.54 -10.38 -79.03
C GLY A 317 -68.09 -11.50 -79.93
N LEU A 318 -68.88 -11.14 -80.96
CA LEU A 318 -69.56 -12.09 -81.86
C LEU A 318 -68.58 -13.02 -82.61
N PHE A 319 -67.46 -12.49 -83.10
CA PHE A 319 -66.38 -13.28 -83.69
C PHE A 319 -65.71 -14.24 -82.70
N GLY A 320 -65.71 -13.89 -81.41
CA GLY A 320 -65.17 -14.72 -80.35
C GLY A 320 -65.97 -16.00 -80.10
N VAL A 321 -67.31 -15.95 -80.25
CA VAL A 321 -68.18 -17.14 -80.15
C VAL A 321 -67.87 -18.13 -81.28
N LEU A 322 -67.63 -17.61 -82.48
CA LEU A 322 -67.26 -18.41 -83.65
C LEU A 322 -65.89 -19.08 -83.45
N MET A 323 -64.90 -18.32 -82.98
CA MET A 323 -63.55 -18.84 -82.72
C MET A 323 -63.52 -19.96 -81.65
N ARG A 324 -64.47 -19.98 -80.69
CA ARG A 324 -64.59 -21.06 -79.70
C ARG A 324 -64.93 -22.42 -80.33
N LEU A 325 -65.71 -22.41 -81.42
CA LEU A 325 -66.06 -23.62 -82.17
C LEU A 325 -64.93 -24.10 -83.08
N PHE A 326 -64.19 -23.17 -83.71
CA PHE A 326 -63.09 -23.50 -84.64
C PHE A 326 -61.76 -23.83 -83.95
N MET A 327 -61.54 -23.32 -82.74
CA MET A 327 -60.31 -23.56 -81.98
C MET A 327 -60.61 -23.85 -80.50
N PRO A 328 -61.36 -24.93 -80.18
CA PRO A 328 -61.76 -25.28 -78.82
C PRO A 328 -60.54 -25.53 -77.92
N ASP A 329 -59.51 -26.21 -78.42
CA ASP A 329 -58.28 -26.52 -77.66
C ASP A 329 -57.57 -25.25 -77.15
N LYS A 330 -57.56 -24.18 -77.95
CA LYS A 330 -56.96 -22.88 -77.58
C LYS A 330 -57.83 -22.11 -76.60
N TYR A 331 -59.16 -22.27 -76.67
CA TYR A 331 -60.10 -21.71 -75.71
C TYR A 331 -60.02 -22.40 -74.35
N TYR A 332 -59.95 -23.74 -74.32
CA TYR A 332 -59.70 -24.50 -73.09
C TYR A 332 -58.33 -24.17 -72.49
N ARG A 333 -57.30 -24.02 -73.31
CA ARG A 333 -55.98 -23.56 -72.85
C ARG A 333 -56.05 -22.19 -72.18
N MET A 334 -56.78 -21.24 -72.75
CA MET A 334 -57.02 -19.92 -72.15
C MET A 334 -57.74 -20.03 -70.80
N LEU A 335 -58.81 -20.82 -70.70
CA LEU A 335 -59.54 -21.01 -69.43
C LEU A 335 -58.66 -21.68 -68.37
N ASN A 336 -57.86 -22.68 -68.75
CA ASN A 336 -56.93 -23.37 -67.86
C ASN A 336 -55.83 -22.42 -67.34
N CYS A 337 -55.22 -21.61 -68.22
CA CYS A 337 -54.29 -20.55 -67.81
C CYS A 337 -54.95 -19.54 -66.86
N GLY A 338 -56.20 -19.13 -67.14
CA GLY A 338 -56.95 -18.23 -66.26
C GLY A 338 -57.26 -18.81 -64.86
N SER A 339 -57.56 -20.11 -64.78
CA SER A 339 -57.77 -20.81 -63.51
C SER A 339 -56.48 -20.91 -62.72
N ARG A 340 -55.38 -21.33 -63.37
CA ARG A 340 -54.04 -21.42 -62.76
C ARG A 340 -53.58 -20.10 -62.17
N LEU A 341 -53.72 -19.00 -62.93
CA LEU A 341 -53.43 -17.65 -62.44
C LEU A 341 -54.22 -17.29 -61.19
N LYS A 342 -55.50 -17.66 -61.14
CA LYS A 342 -56.35 -17.38 -59.98
C LYS A 342 -55.92 -18.21 -58.77
N ASP A 343 -55.58 -19.49 -58.96
CA ASP A 343 -55.16 -20.37 -57.87
C ASP A 343 -53.79 -19.97 -57.31
N GLU A 344 -52.87 -19.53 -58.16
CA GLU A 344 -51.53 -19.04 -57.79
C GLU A 344 -51.60 -17.69 -57.05
N LEU A 345 -52.38 -16.74 -57.55
CA LEU A 345 -52.47 -15.39 -56.98
C LEU A 345 -53.44 -15.26 -55.79
N LYS A 346 -54.37 -16.21 -55.60
CA LYS A 346 -55.26 -16.23 -54.42
C LYS A 346 -54.51 -16.40 -53.09
N LYS A 347 -53.28 -16.90 -53.15
CA LYS A 347 -52.38 -17.03 -51.99
C LYS A 347 -51.87 -15.67 -51.50
N LEU A 348 -51.98 -14.63 -52.31
CA LEU A 348 -51.53 -13.29 -51.98
C LEU A 348 -52.71 -12.39 -51.58
N PRO A 349 -52.55 -11.55 -50.55
CA PRO A 349 -53.57 -10.58 -50.15
C PRO A 349 -53.56 -9.37 -51.09
N LEU A 350 -53.94 -9.56 -52.35
CA LEU A 350 -54.02 -8.49 -53.34
C LEU A 350 -55.13 -7.48 -52.99
N LYS A 351 -54.92 -6.20 -53.31
CA LYS A 351 -55.97 -5.18 -53.21
C LYS A 351 -57.17 -5.50 -54.10
N GLU A 352 -58.39 -5.16 -53.66
CA GLU A 352 -59.65 -5.52 -54.33
C GLU A 352 -59.72 -5.09 -55.79
N ASN A 353 -59.17 -3.92 -56.11
CA ASN A 353 -59.12 -3.37 -57.47
C ASN A 353 -58.22 -4.18 -58.44
N LEU A 354 -57.34 -5.03 -57.94
CA LEU A 354 -56.44 -5.88 -58.75
C LEU A 354 -56.96 -7.31 -58.90
N LEU A 355 -57.94 -7.73 -58.10
CA LEU A 355 -58.55 -9.07 -58.17
C LEU A 355 -59.43 -9.27 -59.41
N GLU A 356 -59.95 -8.19 -59.99
CA GLU A 356 -60.88 -8.24 -61.12
C GLU A 356 -60.19 -8.14 -62.50
N ASN A 357 -58.95 -7.64 -62.55
CA ASN A 357 -58.14 -7.56 -63.77
C ASN A 357 -56.64 -7.63 -63.45
N TYR A 358 -56.06 -8.83 -63.54
CA TYR A 358 -54.62 -9.01 -63.47
C TYR A 358 -53.93 -8.27 -64.62
N SER A 359 -53.16 -7.24 -64.28
CA SER A 359 -52.35 -6.47 -65.22
C SER A 359 -50.93 -7.01 -65.28
N SER A 360 -50.23 -6.72 -66.37
CA SER A 360 -48.78 -6.94 -66.47
C SER A 360 -48.02 -6.19 -65.38
N GLU A 361 -48.58 -5.08 -64.88
CA GLU A 361 -48.02 -4.26 -63.82
C GLU A 361 -47.98 -5.00 -62.47
N THR A 362 -49.03 -5.74 -62.13
CA THR A 362 -49.07 -6.55 -60.89
C THR A 362 -48.01 -7.65 -60.91
N ILE A 363 -47.82 -8.31 -62.06
CA ILE A 363 -46.79 -9.36 -62.22
C ILE A 363 -45.39 -8.76 -62.14
N ARG A 364 -45.20 -7.58 -62.73
CA ARG A 364 -43.95 -6.83 -62.61
C ARG A 364 -43.63 -6.49 -61.16
N HIS A 365 -44.58 -5.96 -60.39
CA HIS A 365 -44.36 -5.65 -58.97
C HIS A 365 -44.07 -6.89 -58.12
N ILE A 366 -44.70 -8.05 -58.42
CA ILE A 366 -44.39 -9.32 -57.75
C ILE A 366 -42.96 -9.76 -58.07
N ARG A 367 -42.53 -9.66 -59.33
CA ARG A 367 -41.14 -9.97 -59.75
C ARG A 367 -40.13 -9.06 -59.06
N GLU A 368 -40.37 -7.75 -59.07
CA GLU A 368 -39.52 -6.77 -58.37
C GLU A 368 -39.47 -7.03 -56.85
N LEU A 369 -40.58 -7.44 -56.24
CA LEU A 369 -40.62 -7.80 -54.83
C LEU A 369 -39.86 -9.10 -54.54
N GLN A 370 -39.95 -10.11 -55.41
CA GLN A 370 -39.14 -11.32 -55.32
C GLN A 370 -37.64 -11.00 -55.39
N GLU A 371 -37.22 -10.13 -56.31
CA GLU A 371 -35.82 -9.69 -56.44
C GLU A 371 -35.32 -8.99 -55.16
N LEU A 372 -36.14 -8.09 -54.59
CA LEU A 372 -35.81 -7.43 -53.33
C LEU A 372 -35.72 -8.40 -52.15
N LEU A 373 -36.61 -9.40 -52.08
CA LEU A 373 -36.59 -10.43 -51.03
C LEU A 373 -35.41 -11.40 -51.18
N HIS A 374 -35.01 -11.75 -52.40
CA HIS A 374 -33.78 -12.51 -52.65
C HIS A 374 -32.56 -11.71 -52.18
N ARG A 375 -32.47 -10.45 -52.58
CA ARG A 375 -31.38 -9.56 -52.14
C ARG A 375 -31.34 -9.38 -50.62
N TYR A 376 -32.49 -9.24 -49.98
CA TYR A 376 -32.58 -9.19 -48.51
C TYR A 376 -32.04 -10.47 -47.87
N LYS A 377 -32.40 -11.65 -48.40
CA LYS A 377 -31.93 -12.94 -47.91
C LYS A 377 -30.43 -13.14 -48.11
N ASP A 378 -29.89 -12.69 -49.24
CA ASP A 378 -28.46 -12.74 -49.54
C ASP A 378 -27.68 -11.85 -48.56
N LEU A 379 -28.16 -10.63 -48.28
CA LEU A 379 -27.54 -9.75 -47.28
C LEU A 379 -27.57 -10.36 -45.87
N VAL A 380 -28.69 -10.94 -45.45
CA VAL A 380 -28.81 -11.67 -44.16
C VAL A 380 -27.76 -12.78 -44.06
N LYS A 381 -27.54 -13.49 -45.15
CA LYS A 381 -26.54 -14.56 -45.22
C LYS A 381 -25.11 -14.00 -45.18
N GLU A 382 -24.81 -12.96 -45.95
CA GLU A 382 -23.50 -12.29 -45.95
C GLU A 382 -23.15 -11.74 -44.56
N ALA A 383 -24.08 -11.06 -43.90
CA ALA A 383 -23.87 -10.56 -42.54
C ALA A 383 -23.75 -11.70 -41.52
N GLY A 384 -24.49 -12.80 -41.68
CA GLY A 384 -24.41 -13.98 -40.83
C GLY A 384 -23.07 -14.72 -40.99
N GLU A 385 -22.53 -14.82 -42.20
CA GLU A 385 -21.22 -15.40 -42.48
C GLU A 385 -20.09 -14.53 -41.92
N GLU A 386 -20.17 -13.20 -42.06
CA GLU A 386 -19.18 -12.28 -41.46
C GLU A 386 -19.26 -12.24 -39.92
N ALA A 387 -20.47 -12.30 -39.33
CA ALA A 387 -20.67 -12.35 -37.88
C ALA A 387 -20.37 -13.72 -37.26
N ALA A 388 -20.50 -14.83 -38.00
CA ALA A 388 -20.07 -16.14 -37.53
C ALA A 388 -18.54 -16.29 -37.50
N VAL A 389 -17.83 -15.54 -38.36
CA VAL A 389 -16.36 -15.42 -38.33
C VAL A 389 -15.87 -14.53 -37.18
N THR A 390 -16.70 -13.59 -36.71
CA THR A 390 -16.37 -12.68 -35.62
C THR A 390 -17.40 -12.77 -34.49
N THR A 391 -17.08 -13.53 -33.45
CA THR A 391 -17.87 -13.74 -32.21
C THR A 391 -18.00 -12.45 -31.37
N TYR A 392 -18.51 -11.38 -31.96
CA TYR A 392 -18.33 -9.99 -31.51
C TYR A 392 -19.61 -9.18 -31.73
N LEU A 393 -20.68 -9.51 -31.02
CA LEU A 393 -21.90 -8.68 -31.07
C LEU A 393 -22.38 -8.16 -29.71
N ASP A 394 -21.71 -8.50 -28.60
CA ASP A 394 -22.03 -7.94 -27.27
C ASP A 394 -20.81 -7.31 -26.55
N VAL A 395 -19.65 -7.25 -27.21
CA VAL A 395 -18.40 -6.68 -26.67
C VAL A 395 -18.29 -5.16 -26.98
N SER A 396 -19.43 -4.55 -27.31
CA SER A 396 -19.58 -3.21 -27.90
C SER A 396 -19.11 -2.05 -27.02
N LYS A 397 -18.53 -1.01 -27.64
CA LYS A 397 -18.05 0.28 -27.09
C LYS A 397 -17.09 0.23 -25.90
N GLY A 398 -17.38 -0.51 -24.83
CA GLY A 398 -16.51 -0.62 -23.66
C GLY A 398 -15.12 -1.13 -24.00
N VAL A 399 -15.00 -2.13 -24.89
CA VAL A 399 -13.68 -2.60 -25.33
C VAL A 399 -12.95 -1.59 -26.23
N LEU A 400 -13.69 -0.83 -27.05
CA LEU A 400 -13.10 0.27 -27.83
C LEU A 400 -12.56 1.35 -26.88
N GLU A 401 -13.37 1.79 -25.91
CA GLU A 401 -13.00 2.78 -24.90
C GLU A 401 -11.82 2.31 -24.04
N ASP A 402 -11.78 1.03 -23.67
CA ASP A 402 -10.68 0.44 -22.90
C ASP A 402 -9.38 0.39 -23.71
N VAL A 403 -9.44 -0.01 -24.98
CA VAL A 403 -8.28 -0.02 -25.89
C VAL A 403 -7.79 1.40 -26.16
N GLU A 404 -8.70 2.35 -26.42
CA GLU A 404 -8.38 3.76 -26.60
C GLU A 404 -7.75 4.36 -25.34
N ARG A 405 -8.31 4.08 -24.16
CA ARG A 405 -7.72 4.51 -22.88
C ARG A 405 -6.31 3.96 -22.72
N ARG A 406 -6.11 2.65 -22.90
CA ARG A 406 -4.79 2.03 -22.76
C ARG A 406 -3.78 2.58 -23.77
N LEU A 407 -4.21 2.84 -25.01
CA LEU A 407 -3.38 3.46 -26.03
C LEU A 407 -2.95 4.88 -25.61
N THR A 408 -3.87 5.70 -25.11
CA THR A 408 -3.51 7.05 -24.63
C THR A 408 -2.57 7.02 -23.42
N GLU A 409 -2.72 6.04 -22.52
CA GLU A 409 -1.82 5.84 -21.39
C GLU A 409 -0.42 5.47 -21.85
N ILE A 410 -0.30 4.47 -22.73
CA ILE A 410 1.02 4.01 -23.18
C ILE A 410 1.73 5.06 -24.03
N GLU A 411 0.99 5.83 -24.84
CA GLU A 411 1.55 6.96 -25.59
C GLU A 411 2.08 8.04 -24.65
N LYS A 412 1.34 8.38 -23.58
CA LYS A 412 1.83 9.32 -22.56
C LYS A 412 3.09 8.80 -21.87
N GLU A 413 3.13 7.52 -21.52
CA GLU A 413 4.31 6.91 -20.90
C GLU A 413 5.52 6.92 -21.85
N ILE A 414 5.35 6.52 -23.11
CA ILE A 414 6.40 6.54 -24.14
C ILE A 414 6.91 7.97 -24.34
N ASN A 415 6.00 8.94 -24.53
CA ASN A 415 6.37 10.33 -24.74
C ASN A 415 7.15 10.91 -23.56
N LEU A 416 6.71 10.65 -22.33
CA LEU A 416 7.43 11.07 -21.13
C LEU A 416 8.82 10.41 -21.05
N TYR A 417 8.92 9.13 -21.38
CA TYR A 417 10.19 8.41 -21.40
C TYR A 417 11.15 8.98 -22.44
N GLU A 418 10.69 9.21 -23.67
CA GLU A 418 11.48 9.81 -24.75
C GLU A 418 11.89 11.26 -24.44
N GLN A 419 11.00 12.06 -23.82
CA GLN A 419 11.34 13.40 -23.35
C GLN A 419 12.47 13.36 -22.30
N ASN A 420 12.38 12.45 -21.33
CA ASN A 420 13.43 12.27 -20.33
C ASN A 420 14.73 11.78 -20.96
N LEU A 421 14.68 10.89 -21.96
CA LEU A 421 15.86 10.49 -22.74
C LEU A 421 16.49 11.68 -23.46
N LYS A 422 15.69 12.53 -24.13
CA LYS A 422 16.19 13.75 -24.77
C LYS A 422 16.86 14.68 -23.77
N ILE A 423 16.28 14.90 -22.59
CA ILE A 423 16.89 15.75 -21.56
C ILE A 423 18.25 15.19 -21.14
N VAL A 424 18.32 13.88 -20.87
CA VAL A 424 19.56 13.20 -20.45
C VAL A 424 20.61 13.20 -21.58
N GLY A 425 20.18 13.05 -22.83
CA GLY A 425 21.01 13.05 -24.04
C GLY A 425 21.22 14.42 -24.67
N LYS A 426 20.95 15.52 -23.95
CA LYS A 426 21.15 16.91 -24.42
C LYS A 426 20.45 17.23 -25.75
N GLY A 427 19.26 16.67 -25.95
CA GLY A 427 18.42 16.86 -27.14
C GLY A 427 18.30 15.61 -28.02
N ASP A 428 19.17 14.62 -27.84
CA ASP A 428 19.20 13.38 -28.62
C ASP A 428 18.72 12.17 -27.81
N VAL A 429 17.78 11.39 -28.35
CA VAL A 429 17.24 10.19 -27.70
C VAL A 429 18.26 9.05 -27.67
N GLU A 430 19.03 8.85 -28.75
CA GLU A 430 20.02 7.78 -28.84
C GLU A 430 21.17 8.01 -27.86
N GLU A 431 21.61 9.27 -27.73
CA GLU A 431 22.62 9.64 -26.76
C GLU A 431 22.08 9.50 -25.32
N GLY A 432 20.80 9.83 -25.10
CA GLY A 432 20.11 9.58 -23.83
C GLY A 432 20.06 8.10 -23.45
N LEU A 433 19.82 7.22 -24.44
CA LEU A 433 19.82 5.77 -24.25
C LEU A 433 21.20 5.24 -23.89
N LYS A 434 22.27 5.71 -24.56
CA LYS A 434 23.66 5.35 -24.19
C LYS A 434 23.97 5.74 -22.75
N VAL A 435 23.67 6.98 -22.37
CA VAL A 435 23.87 7.46 -20.99
C VAL A 435 23.07 6.61 -20.00
N LEU A 436 21.83 6.25 -20.31
CA LEU A 436 21.02 5.39 -19.44
C LEU A 436 21.64 4.00 -19.27
N GLU A 437 22.12 3.38 -20.35
CA GLU A 437 22.75 2.06 -20.31
C GLU A 437 24.08 2.07 -19.56
N GLU A 438 24.90 3.10 -19.77
CA GLU A 438 26.11 3.33 -18.97
C GLU A 438 25.78 3.43 -17.47
N GLN A 439 24.75 4.20 -17.11
CA GLN A 439 24.34 4.37 -15.71
C GLN A 439 23.76 3.09 -15.11
N ARG A 440 23.09 2.24 -15.90
CA ARG A 440 22.64 0.90 -15.48
C ARG A 440 23.83 -0.03 -15.23
N ALA A 441 24.80 -0.05 -16.15
CA ALA A 441 26.02 -0.86 -16.02
C ALA A 441 26.83 -0.44 -14.79
N LEU A 442 27.07 0.86 -14.62
CA LEU A 442 27.78 1.45 -13.49
C LEU A 442 27.14 1.07 -12.15
N ARG A 443 25.80 1.16 -12.06
CA ARG A 443 25.06 0.76 -10.85
C ARG A 443 25.16 -0.73 -10.56
N LEU A 444 25.18 -1.58 -11.59
CA LEU A 444 25.37 -3.02 -11.43
C LEU A 444 26.78 -3.34 -10.91
N GLU A 445 27.79 -2.68 -11.44
CA GLU A 445 29.19 -2.82 -11.01
C GLU A 445 29.38 -2.37 -9.57
N ILE A 446 28.88 -1.18 -9.20
CA ILE A 446 28.83 -0.70 -7.81
C ILE A 446 28.15 -1.72 -6.90
N LYS A 447 27.03 -2.32 -7.33
CA LYS A 447 26.31 -3.33 -6.55
C LYS A 447 27.15 -4.60 -6.34
N LYS A 448 27.86 -5.07 -7.37
CA LYS A 448 28.78 -6.23 -7.27
C LYS A 448 29.92 -5.91 -6.31
N LEU A 449 30.59 -4.78 -6.48
CA LEU A 449 31.71 -4.36 -5.65
C LEU A 449 31.31 -4.21 -4.18
N LYS A 450 30.15 -3.60 -3.89
CA LYS A 450 29.59 -3.52 -2.53
C LYS A 450 29.33 -4.90 -1.91
N ARG A 451 28.80 -5.86 -2.66
CA ARG A 451 28.60 -7.23 -2.17
C ARG A 451 29.93 -7.90 -1.84
N THR A 452 30.94 -7.73 -2.69
CA THR A 452 32.29 -8.26 -2.42
C THR A 452 32.93 -7.61 -1.20
N LEU A 453 32.71 -6.33 -0.96
CA LEU A 453 33.16 -5.65 0.26
C LEU A 453 32.48 -6.20 1.51
N GLN A 454 31.15 -6.42 1.44
CA GLN A 454 30.39 -7.02 2.55
C GLN A 454 30.80 -8.46 2.85
N ALA A 455 31.08 -9.27 1.84
CA ALA A 455 31.50 -10.66 2.02
C ALA A 455 32.88 -10.81 2.67
N ASN A 456 33.77 -9.80 2.55
CA ASN A 456 35.08 -9.85 3.21
C ASN A 456 35.02 -9.47 4.69
N ILE A 457 33.91 -8.88 5.16
CA ILE A 457 33.72 -8.43 6.57
C ILE A 457 33.22 -9.58 7.46
N LEU A 458 32.76 -10.70 6.86
CA LEU A 458 32.59 -12.00 7.53
C LEU A 458 33.90 -12.80 7.46
#